data_AF-A0A1I3NRK0-F1
#
_entry.id   AF-A0A1I3NRK0-F1
#
_cell.length_a   1.000
_cell.length_b   1.000
_cell.length_c   1.000
_cell.angle_alpha   90.00
_cell.angle_beta   90.00
_cell.angle_gamma   90.00
#
_symmetry.space_group_name_H-M   'P 1'
#
loop_
_entity.id
_entity.type
_entity.pdbx_description
1 polymer ?
#
loop_
_entity_poly.entity_id
_entity_poly.type
_entity_poly.pdbx_seq_one_letter_code
_entity_poly.pdbx_strand_id
1 'polypeptide(L)'
;MRVLDEHTGLVYAPVAQVRTTLLDAVEATFANAPVPLRVDVNREQGWVEARGQWWWCGRFEVGEDPVGARVVHRTYNLARGLSGWLAPYTVGRGHRKNGRDALAKALEDVGRRLSCRTELL
;
A
#
# COMPACT_ATOMS: atom_id res chain seq x y z
N MET A 1 7.87 -3.97 13.63
CA MET A 1 6.76 -4.49 12.81
C MET A 1 7.33 -5.59 11.93
N ARG A 2 6.63 -6.73 11.77
CA ARG A 2 7.11 -7.81 10.89
C ARG A 2 6.38 -7.71 9.55
N VAL A 3 7.12 -7.69 8.44
CA VAL A 3 6.52 -7.76 7.10
C VAL A 3 5.83 -9.11 6.94
N LEU A 4 4.57 -9.08 6.50
CA LEU A 4 3.79 -10.25 6.13
C LEU A 4 3.94 -10.51 4.64
N ASP A 5 3.63 -9.50 3.84
CA ASP A 5 3.68 -9.56 2.39
C ASP A 5 4.19 -8.23 1.82
N GLU A 6 4.89 -8.32 0.70
CA GLU A 6 5.37 -7.21 -0.10
C GLU A 6 4.98 -7.45 -1.55
N HIS A 7 4.46 -6.40 -2.19
CA HIS A 7 4.15 -6.38 -3.61
C HIS A 7 4.73 -5.11 -4.22
N THR A 8 5.25 -5.21 -5.43
CA THR A 8 5.89 -4.10 -6.12
C THR A 8 5.21 -3.88 -7.47
N GLY A 9 5.12 -2.62 -7.88
CA GLY A 9 4.72 -2.23 -9.22
C GLY A 9 5.52 -1.05 -9.72
N LEU A 10 5.44 -0.83 -11.02
CA LEU A 10 6.06 0.26 -11.74
C LEU A 10 5.00 1.17 -12.34
N VAL A 11 5.29 2.46 -12.32
CA VAL A 11 4.49 3.49 -12.97
C VAL A 11 5.44 4.27 -13.88
N TYR A 12 5.15 4.27 -15.17
CA TYR A 12 6.00 4.89 -16.19
C TYR A 12 5.73 6.41 -16.29
N ALA A 13 5.95 7.10 -15.18
CA ALA A 13 5.77 8.55 -15.04
C ALA A 13 6.75 9.11 -13.97
N PRO A 14 6.99 10.44 -13.94
CA PRO A 14 7.90 11.05 -12.98
C PRO A 14 7.48 10.79 -11.52
N VAL A 15 8.45 10.43 -10.67
CA VAL A 15 8.23 10.07 -9.26
C VAL A 15 7.42 11.10 -8.48
N ALA A 16 7.62 12.40 -8.73
CA ALA A 16 6.90 13.47 -8.04
C ALA A 16 5.39 13.45 -8.36
N GLN A 17 5.02 13.19 -9.62
CA GLN A 17 3.62 13.12 -10.05
C GLN A 17 2.96 11.84 -9.52
N VAL A 18 3.67 10.72 -9.59
CA VAL A 18 3.20 9.43 -9.07
C VAL A 18 3.00 9.51 -7.56
N ARG A 19 3.94 10.12 -6.83
CA ARG A 19 3.85 10.28 -5.39
C ARG A 19 2.59 11.05 -5.00
N THR A 20 2.40 12.25 -5.53
CA THR A 20 1.20 13.05 -5.21
C THR A 20 -0.08 12.28 -5.54
N THR A 21 -0.14 11.73 -6.76
CA THR A 21 -1.35 11.06 -7.25
C THR A 21 -1.69 9.80 -6.47
N LEU A 22 -0.69 8.95 -6.18
CA LEU A 22 -0.88 7.72 -5.42
C LEU A 22 -1.27 8.03 -3.97
N LEU A 23 -0.56 8.94 -3.30
CA LEU A 23 -0.82 9.25 -1.90
C LEU A 23 -2.23 9.80 -1.72
N ASP A 24 -2.67 10.73 -2.57
CA ASP A 24 -4.03 11.29 -2.49
C ASP A 24 -5.10 10.23 -2.81
N ALA A 25 -4.86 9.36 -3.81
CA ALA A 25 -5.79 8.28 -4.16
C ALA A 25 -5.94 7.24 -3.03
N VAL A 26 -4.83 6.82 -2.44
CA VAL A 26 -4.79 5.81 -1.38
C VAL A 26 -5.32 6.39 -0.07
N GLU A 27 -4.97 7.62 0.28
CA GLU A 27 -5.53 8.32 1.44
C GLU A 27 -7.07 8.40 1.34
N ALA A 28 -7.59 8.83 0.19
CA ALA A 28 -9.03 8.86 -0.06
C ALA A 28 -9.67 7.46 0.03
N THR A 29 -8.98 6.43 -0.47
CA THR A 29 -9.45 5.04 -0.37
C THR A 29 -9.55 4.58 1.08
N PHE A 30 -8.53 4.87 1.90
CA PHE A 30 -8.53 4.50 3.32
C PHE A 30 -9.54 5.30 4.14
N ALA A 31 -9.74 6.58 3.83
CA ALA A 31 -10.75 7.41 4.49
C ALA A 31 -12.18 6.90 4.26
N ASN A 32 -12.45 6.25 3.13
CA ASN A 32 -13.74 5.67 2.78
C ASN A 32 -13.88 4.17 3.13
N ALA A 33 -12.93 3.60 3.88
CA ALA A 33 -13.00 2.20 4.27
C ALA A 33 -14.20 1.94 5.21
N PRO A 34 -14.87 0.77 5.10
CA PRO A 34 -16.01 0.42 5.95
C PRO A 34 -15.63 0.13 7.42
N VAL A 35 -14.35 0.16 7.74
CA VAL A 35 -13.80 -0.06 9.08
C VAL A 35 -12.96 1.14 9.48
N PRO A 36 -12.93 1.50 10.78
CA PRO A 36 -12.10 2.61 11.24
C PRO A 36 -10.63 2.27 11.06
N LEU A 37 -9.93 3.09 10.27
CA LEU A 37 -8.49 3.01 10.04
C LEU A 37 -7.83 4.29 10.58
N ARG A 38 -6.70 4.14 11.25
CA ARG A 38 -5.80 5.26 11.51
C ARG A 38 -4.88 5.42 10.30
N VAL A 39 -5.08 6.50 9.56
CA VAL A 39 -4.28 6.82 8.38
C VAL A 39 -3.19 7.81 8.76
N ASP A 40 -1.98 7.58 8.26
CA ASP A 40 -0.83 8.47 8.39
C ASP A 40 -0.19 8.64 7.02
N VAL A 41 0.18 9.87 6.67
CA VAL A 41 0.70 10.22 5.35
C VAL A 41 1.94 11.08 5.51
N ASN A 42 3.05 10.63 4.94
CA ASN A 42 4.28 11.41 4.85
C ASN A 42 4.60 11.69 3.38
N ARG A 43 4.24 12.90 2.95
CA ARG A 43 4.45 13.36 1.56
C ARG A 43 5.92 13.60 1.23
N GLU A 44 6.74 13.97 2.21
CA GLU A 44 8.18 14.19 2.03
C GLU A 44 8.91 12.87 1.73
N GLN A 45 8.62 11.84 2.53
CA GLN A 45 9.18 10.50 2.38
C GLN A 45 8.43 9.62 1.36
N GLY A 46 7.28 10.09 0.86
CA GLY A 46 6.54 9.45 -0.22
C GLY A 46 5.78 8.20 0.20
N TRP A 47 5.20 8.17 1.40
CA TRP A 47 4.43 7.01 1.86
C TRP A 47 3.10 7.39 2.52
N VAL A 48 2.16 6.45 2.44
CA VAL A 48 0.86 6.47 3.13
C VAL A 48 0.65 5.13 3.80
N GLU A 49 0.22 5.17 5.04
CA GLU A 49 0.03 4.00 5.89
C GLU A 49 -1.37 4.02 6.50
N ALA A 50 -2.05 2.87 6.47
CA ALA A 50 -3.25 2.65 7.25
C ALA A 50 -3.00 1.56 8.29
N ARG A 51 -3.31 1.88 9.55
CA ARG A 51 -3.35 0.93 10.65
C ARG A 51 -4.80 0.65 10.98
N GLY A 52 -5.15 -0.62 10.94
CA GLY A 52 -6.50 -1.10 11.20
C GLY A 52 -6.42 -2.37 12.01
N GLN A 53 -7.42 -2.60 12.84
CA GLN A 53 -7.39 -3.69 13.81
C GLN A 53 -6.20 -3.55 14.78
N TRP A 54 -6.13 -4.40 15.80
CA TRP A 54 -5.05 -4.39 16.78
C TRP A 54 -3.73 -5.00 16.24
N TRP A 55 -3.73 -5.56 15.02
CA TRP A 55 -2.65 -6.39 14.49
C TRP A 55 -2.18 -6.01 13.07
N TRP A 56 -2.91 -5.21 12.29
CA TRP A 56 -2.64 -5.01 10.86
C TRP A 56 -2.20 -3.58 10.53
N CYS A 57 -1.29 -3.49 9.56
CA CYS A 57 -0.86 -2.24 8.93
C CYS A 57 -0.61 -2.49 7.45
N GLY A 58 -1.15 -1.64 6.58
CA GLY A 58 -0.87 -1.61 5.14
C GLY A 58 -0.21 -0.29 4.77
N ARG A 59 0.89 -0.33 4.02
CA ARG A 59 1.68 0.84 3.65
C ARG A 59 2.04 0.84 2.19
N PHE A 60 1.77 1.96 1.52
CA PHE A 60 2.23 2.24 0.18
C PHE A 60 3.40 3.21 0.25
N GLU A 61 4.47 2.91 -0.48
CA GLU A 61 5.65 3.75 -0.60
C GLU A 61 5.96 3.98 -2.08
N VAL A 62 6.35 5.21 -2.42
CA VAL A 62 6.75 5.61 -3.78
C VAL A 62 8.21 5.99 -3.77
N GLY A 63 9.01 5.24 -4.53
CA GLY A 63 10.42 5.49 -4.75
C GLY A 63 10.74 5.77 -6.21
N GLU A 64 11.96 6.26 -6.44
CA GLU A 64 12.51 6.42 -7.79
C GLU A 64 12.78 5.06 -8.43
N ASP A 65 12.64 5.02 -9.75
CA ASP A 65 13.00 3.89 -10.60
C ASP A 65 13.54 4.42 -11.95
N PRO A 66 14.54 3.77 -12.58
CA PRO A 66 15.09 4.24 -13.86
C PRO A 66 14.05 4.46 -14.97
N VAL A 67 12.91 3.74 -14.95
CA VAL A 67 11.85 3.90 -15.97
C VAL A 67 10.67 4.77 -15.51
N GLY A 68 10.74 5.34 -14.30
CA GLY A 68 9.69 6.20 -13.75
C GLY A 68 9.65 6.17 -12.23
N ALA A 69 8.64 5.51 -11.67
CA ALA A 69 8.45 5.38 -10.23
C ALA A 69 8.13 3.94 -9.84
N ARG A 70 8.73 3.49 -8.74
CA ARG A 70 8.43 2.21 -8.12
C ARG A 70 7.47 2.42 -6.96
N VAL A 71 6.37 1.68 -6.98
CA VAL A 71 5.38 1.66 -5.91
C VAL A 71 5.48 0.33 -5.18
N VAL A 72 5.69 0.37 -3.87
CA VAL A 72 5.74 -0.81 -3.03
C VAL A 72 4.57 -0.80 -2.06
N HIS A 73 3.78 -1.86 -2.05
CA HIS A 73 2.76 -2.09 -1.03
C HIS A 73 3.24 -3.18 -0.07
N ARG A 74 3.39 -2.82 1.20
CA ARG A 74 3.75 -3.74 2.28
C ARG A 74 2.60 -3.88 3.26
N THR A 75 2.39 -5.09 3.73
CA THR A 75 1.55 -5.34 4.89
C THR A 75 2.41 -5.82 6.06
N TYR A 76 2.07 -5.37 7.25
CA TYR A 76 2.80 -5.68 8.46
C TYR A 76 1.88 -6.27 9.52
N ASN A 77 2.46 -7.18 10.31
CA ASN A 77 1.91 -7.61 11.57
C ASN A 77 2.46 -6.72 12.70
N LEU A 78 1.54 -6.03 13.37
CA LEU A 78 1.79 -5.20 14.54
C LEU A 78 1.67 -6.00 15.85
N ALA A 79 0.97 -7.12 15.84
CA ALA A 79 0.76 -7.93 17.03
C ALA A 79 2.07 -8.60 17.49
N ARG A 80 2.21 -8.79 18.80
CA ARG A 80 3.41 -9.32 19.46
C ARG A 80 3.08 -10.62 20.21
N GLY A 81 4.08 -11.46 20.44
CA GLY A 81 3.92 -12.72 21.17
C GLY A 81 2.99 -13.71 20.45
N LEU A 82 2.27 -14.52 21.21
CA LEU A 82 1.42 -15.60 20.70
C LEU A 82 0.32 -15.08 19.76
N SER A 83 -0.25 -13.91 20.05
CA SER A 83 -1.30 -13.29 19.23
C SER A 83 -0.76 -12.84 17.87
N GLY A 84 0.49 -12.36 17.81
CA GLY A 84 1.18 -12.07 16.55
C GLY A 84 1.48 -13.32 15.74
N TRP A 85 1.78 -14.44 16.39
CA TRP A 85 2.01 -15.71 15.68
C TRP A 85 0.71 -16.28 15.08
N LEU A 86 -0.42 -16.16 15.78
CA LEU A 86 -1.72 -16.67 15.33
C LEU A 86 -2.41 -15.77 14.30
N ALA A 87 -2.23 -14.44 14.38
CA ALA A 87 -2.98 -13.49 13.58
C ALA A 87 -2.97 -13.78 12.05
N PRO A 88 -1.83 -14.13 11.41
CA PRO A 88 -1.82 -14.46 9.98
C PRO A 88 -2.69 -15.66 9.60
N TYR A 89 -2.85 -16.64 10.51
CA TYR A 89 -3.59 -17.87 10.26
C TYR A 89 -5.09 -17.76 10.57
N THR A 90 -5.48 -16.81 11.41
CA THR A 90 -6.87 -16.59 11.83
C THR A 90 -7.50 -15.44 11.05
N VAL A 91 -7.12 -14.22 11.39
CA VAL A 91 -7.68 -12.96 10.88
C VAL A 91 -6.94 -12.44 9.65
N GLY A 92 -5.72 -12.93 9.42
CA GLY A 92 -4.87 -12.53 8.30
C GLY A 92 -5.02 -13.36 7.03
N ARG A 93 -5.90 -14.38 7.03
CA ARG A 93 -6.08 -15.26 5.87
C ARG A 93 -6.56 -14.44 4.66
N GLY A 94 -5.85 -14.54 3.54
CA GLY A 94 -6.16 -13.80 2.32
C GLY A 94 -5.58 -12.39 2.22
N HIS A 95 -4.91 -11.87 3.28
CA HIS A 95 -4.31 -10.52 3.24
C HIS A 95 -3.24 -10.39 2.16
N ARG A 96 -2.48 -11.45 1.85
CA ARG A 96 -1.56 -11.47 0.70
C ARG A 96 -2.27 -11.18 -0.63
N LYS A 97 -3.33 -11.93 -0.94
CA LYS A 97 -4.09 -11.74 -2.18
C LYS A 97 -4.73 -10.35 -2.20
N ASN A 98 -5.37 -9.97 -1.09
CA ASN A 98 -5.98 -8.65 -0.94
C ASN A 98 -4.93 -7.53 -1.09
N GLY A 99 -3.70 -7.74 -0.62
CA GLY A 99 -2.59 -6.80 -0.72
C GLY A 99 -2.11 -6.63 -2.17
N ARG A 100 -2.00 -7.73 -2.92
CA ARG A 100 -1.68 -7.70 -4.35
C ARG A 100 -2.80 -7.02 -5.15
N ASP A 101 -4.06 -7.36 -4.88
CA ASP A 101 -5.22 -6.77 -5.55
C ASP A 101 -5.37 -5.28 -5.21
N ALA A 102 -5.04 -4.88 -3.98
CA ALA A 102 -5.00 -3.48 -3.57
C ALA A 102 -3.92 -2.70 -4.33
N LEU A 103 -2.73 -3.27 -4.50
CA LEU A 103 -1.68 -2.65 -5.31
C LEU A 103 -2.11 -2.54 -6.78
N ALA A 104 -2.67 -3.61 -7.35
CA ALA A 104 -3.15 -3.60 -8.74
C ALA A 104 -4.17 -2.47 -8.97
N LYS A 105 -5.16 -2.32 -8.07
CA LYS A 105 -6.15 -1.24 -8.14
C LYS A 105 -5.53 0.15 -8.01
N ALA A 106 -4.56 0.32 -7.11
CA ALA A 106 -3.86 1.59 -6.94
C ALA A 106 -3.06 1.96 -8.21
N LEU A 107 -2.38 0.99 -8.82
CA LEU A 107 -1.65 1.18 -10.09
C LEU A 107 -2.61 1.49 -11.25
N GLU A 108 -3.78 0.85 -11.31
CA GLU A 108 -4.80 1.13 -12.33
C GLU A 108 -5.36 2.54 -12.20
N ASP A 109 -5.69 2.98 -10.97
CA ASP A 109 -6.19 4.34 -10.72
C ASP A 109 -5.14 5.40 -11.05
N VAL A 110 -3.88 5.21 -10.64
CA VAL A 110 -2.77 6.10 -11.00
C VAL A 110 -2.54 6.13 -12.51
N GLY A 111 -2.50 4.96 -13.16
CA GLY A 111 -2.32 4.86 -14.61
C GLY A 111 -3.41 5.60 -15.37
N ARG A 112 -4.67 5.50 -14.93
CA ARG A 112 -5.80 6.23 -15.50
C ARG A 112 -5.68 7.75 -15.27
N ARG A 113 -5.34 8.20 -14.05
CA ARG A 113 -5.22 9.64 -13.72
C ARG A 113 -4.05 10.32 -14.44
N LEU A 114 -2.94 9.61 -14.62
CA LEU A 114 -1.74 10.12 -15.28
C LEU A 114 -1.67 9.77 -16.76
N SER A 115 -2.65 9.01 -17.29
CA SER A 115 -2.65 8.49 -18.66
C SER A 115 -1.34 7.79 -19.04
N CYS A 116 -0.82 6.98 -18.13
CA CYS A 116 0.48 6.30 -18.28
C CYS A 116 0.36 4.78 -18.11
N ARG A 117 1.38 4.06 -18.60
CA ARG A 117 1.51 2.63 -18.38
C ARG A 117 1.83 2.35 -16.91
N THR A 118 1.27 1.27 -16.37
CA THR A 118 1.65 0.69 -15.09
C THR A 118 1.88 -0.81 -15.22
N GLU A 119 2.66 -1.37 -14.31
CA GLU A 119 3.01 -2.79 -14.30
C GLU A 119 3.07 -3.33 -12.88
N LEU A 120 2.52 -4.52 -12.66
CA LEU A 120 2.63 -5.23 -11.38
C LEU A 120 3.70 -6.31 -11.52
N LEU A 121 4.66 -6.32 -10.60
CA LEU A 121 5.77 -7.28 -10.58
C LEU A 121 5.44 -8.58 -9.82
#